data_AF-A0A3N9N566-F1
#
_entry.id   AF-A0A3N9N566-F1
#
_cell.length_a   1.000
_cell.length_b   1.000
_cell.length_c   1.000
_cell.angle_alpha   90.00
_cell.angle_beta   90.00
_cell.angle_gamma   90.00
#
_symmetry.space_group_name_H-M   'P 1'
#
loop_
_entity.id
_entity.type
_entity.pdbx_description
1 polymer ?
#
loop_
_entity_poly.entity_id
_entity_poly.type
_entity_poly.pdbx_seq_one_letter_code
_entity_poly.pdbx_strand_id
1 'polypeptide(L)'
;MKLNPGVVKSIILLVIASSLLMLPGLELPYFDKKADNYFSESITKAGVAYGVCRIVNASVSVIKESQVQIEPAGIGVSLAAGQILDPLDDMTERASDILITSIVSLGIQKIAFELCVAFAPPLIGFAILILLGVSFIKGDKTKSIRVMTLKLIIILAAARLCLPVSSMVNAYLQKSYFSPQINKAKDELTMSSPELERLKEMSFPETDGVLKTMK
;
A
#
# COMPACT_ATOMS: atom_id res chain seq x y z
N MET A 1 17.94 52.32 -15.79
CA MET A 1 18.92 51.81 -14.79
C MET A 1 18.98 50.30 -14.93
N LYS A 2 20.04 49.73 -15.53
CA LYS A 2 20.18 48.27 -15.70
C LYS A 2 20.65 47.67 -14.37
N LEU A 3 19.81 46.83 -13.75
CA LEU A 3 20.16 46.11 -12.52
C LEU A 3 21.28 45.09 -12.80
N ASN A 4 22.25 44.98 -11.89
CA ASN A 4 23.33 44.01 -11.98
C ASN A 4 22.75 42.58 -11.88
N PRO A 5 23.10 41.65 -12.80
CA PRO A 5 22.58 40.28 -12.78
C PRO A 5 22.81 39.53 -11.45
N GLY A 6 23.84 39.86 -10.67
CA GLY A 6 24.06 39.26 -9.35
C GLY A 6 23.02 39.67 -8.30
N VAL A 7 22.57 40.92 -8.36
CA VAL A 7 21.53 41.46 -7.46
C VAL A 7 20.16 40.86 -7.83
N VAL A 8 19.87 40.75 -9.13
CA VAL A 8 18.63 40.11 -9.62
C VAL A 8 18.52 38.66 -9.14
N LYS A 9 19.59 37.87 -9.25
CA LYS A 9 19.60 36.48 -8.74
C LYS A 9 19.34 36.39 -7.24
N SER A 10 19.93 37.29 -6.46
CA SER A 10 19.77 37.29 -5.00
C SER A 10 18.35 37.66 -4.59
N ILE A 11 17.72 38.62 -5.28
CA ILE A 11 16.32 38.99 -5.07
C ILE A 11 15.40 37.81 -5.41
N ILE A 12 15.62 37.13 -6.54
CA ILE A 12 14.82 35.96 -6.94
C ILE A 12 14.91 34.85 -5.89
N LEU A 13 16.11 34.50 -5.43
CA LEU A 13 16.31 33.47 -4.41
C LEU A 13 15.65 33.86 -3.07
N LEU A 14 15.70 35.15 -2.70
CA LEU A 14 15.06 35.65 -1.49
C LEU A 14 13.54 35.51 -1.57
N VAL A 15 12.94 35.87 -2.71
CA VAL A 15 11.50 35.71 -2.96
C VAL A 15 11.10 34.23 -2.91
N ILE A 16 11.87 33.34 -3.55
CA ILE A 16 11.62 31.89 -3.51
C ILE A 16 11.69 31.37 -2.07
N ALA A 17 12.76 31.71 -1.33
CA ALA A 17 12.93 31.27 0.04
C ALA A 17 11.80 31.76 0.96
N SER A 18 11.43 33.04 0.83
CA SER A 18 10.33 33.63 1.60
C SER A 18 9.00 32.96 1.26
N SER A 19 8.72 32.72 -0.03
CA SER A 19 7.50 32.03 -0.45
C SER A 19 7.41 30.61 0.11
N LEU A 20 8.53 29.86 0.10
CA LEU A 20 8.59 28.49 0.64
C LEU A 20 8.42 28.45 2.17
N LEU A 21 8.87 29.49 2.87
CA LEU A 21 8.70 29.62 4.32
C LEU A 21 7.29 30.06 4.72
N MET A 22 6.66 30.93 3.93
CA MET A 22 5.30 31.41 4.20
C MET A 22 4.21 30.39 3.80
N LEU A 23 4.55 29.40 2.99
CA LEU A 23 3.65 28.33 2.53
C LEU A 23 4.13 26.97 3.03
N PRO A 24 4.10 26.70 4.35
CA PRO A 24 4.30 25.35 4.86
C PRO A 24 3.19 24.45 4.30
N GLY A 25 3.55 23.24 3.86
CA GLY A 25 2.59 22.37 3.17
C GLY A 25 2.35 22.73 1.71
N LEU A 26 3.27 23.43 1.03
CA LEU A 26 3.16 23.69 -0.40
C LEU A 26 3.04 22.36 -1.17
N GLU A 27 1.86 22.14 -1.75
CA GLU A 27 1.55 20.99 -2.58
C GLU A 27 1.83 21.26 -4.05
N LEU A 28 2.33 20.24 -4.73
CA LEU A 28 2.31 20.08 -6.18
C LEU A 28 0.97 19.45 -6.55
N PRO A 29 -0.05 20.23 -6.99
CA PRO A 29 -1.45 19.83 -6.93
C PRO A 29 -1.78 18.52 -7.66
N TYR A 30 -1.05 18.24 -8.74
CA TYR A 30 -1.25 17.02 -9.52
C TYR A 30 -0.51 15.81 -8.93
N PHE A 31 0.73 15.98 -8.49
CA PHE A 31 1.58 14.89 -8.00
C PHE A 31 1.15 14.44 -6.60
N ASP A 32 0.94 15.39 -5.71
CA ASP A 32 0.65 15.11 -4.31
C ASP A 32 -0.74 14.55 -4.12
N LYS A 33 -1.73 15.11 -4.81
CA LYS A 33 -3.10 14.57 -4.81
C LYS A 33 -3.14 13.13 -5.33
N LYS A 34 -2.34 12.82 -6.36
CA LYS A 34 -2.28 11.46 -6.90
C LYS A 34 -1.60 10.50 -5.93
N ALA A 35 -0.58 10.96 -5.22
CA ALA A 35 0.11 10.19 -4.19
C ALA A 35 -0.81 9.91 -3.00
N ASP A 36 -1.47 10.94 -2.47
CA ASP A 36 -2.38 10.80 -1.34
C ASP A 36 -3.55 9.87 -1.67
N ASN A 37 -4.16 10.04 -2.85
CA ASN A 37 -5.20 9.14 -3.34
C ASN A 37 -4.70 7.70 -3.43
N TYR A 38 -3.51 7.48 -4.03
CA TYR A 38 -2.95 6.14 -4.17
C TYR A 38 -2.73 5.45 -2.81
N PHE A 39 -2.10 6.13 -1.85
CA PHE A 39 -1.84 5.53 -0.54
C PHE A 39 -3.13 5.26 0.22
N SER A 40 -4.06 6.23 0.24
CA SER A 40 -5.35 6.08 0.93
C SER A 40 -6.20 4.96 0.34
N GLU A 41 -6.29 4.89 -0.99
CA GLU A 41 -7.04 3.84 -1.69
C GLU A 41 -6.39 2.46 -1.49
N SER A 42 -5.06 2.37 -1.54
CA SER A 42 -4.35 1.09 -1.36
C SER A 42 -4.47 0.57 0.07
N ILE A 43 -4.35 1.44 1.08
CA ILE A 43 -4.58 1.09 2.49
C ILE A 43 -6.01 0.59 2.68
N THR A 44 -6.99 1.31 2.12
CA THR A 44 -8.41 0.94 2.23
C THR A 44 -8.69 -0.43 1.60
N LYS A 45 -8.21 -0.66 0.37
CA LYS A 45 -8.37 -1.95 -0.33
C LYS A 45 -7.72 -3.10 0.43
N ALA A 46 -6.50 -2.89 0.92
CA ALA A 46 -5.80 -3.91 1.71
C ALA A 46 -6.53 -4.18 3.04
N GLY A 47 -7.04 -3.15 3.70
CA GLY A 47 -7.83 -3.27 4.94
C GLY A 47 -9.13 -4.05 4.76
N VAL A 48 -9.87 -3.75 3.68
CA VAL A 48 -11.08 -4.52 3.33
C VAL A 48 -10.72 -5.99 3.06
N ALA A 49 -9.69 -6.25 2.25
CA ALA A 49 -9.25 -7.61 1.97
C ALA A 49 -8.80 -8.35 3.25
N TYR A 50 -8.07 -7.67 4.14
CA TYR A 50 -7.63 -8.24 5.42
C TYR A 50 -8.82 -8.64 6.29
N GLY A 51 -9.82 -7.75 6.40
CA GLY A 51 -11.05 -8.03 7.13
C GLY A 51 -11.80 -9.24 6.58
N VAL A 52 -11.91 -9.34 5.24
CA VAL A 52 -12.51 -10.51 4.58
C VAL A 52 -11.74 -11.79 4.93
N CYS A 53 -10.42 -11.80 4.82
CA CYS A 53 -9.60 -12.96 5.19
C CYS A 53 -9.83 -13.38 6.65
N ARG A 54 -9.89 -12.43 7.59
CA ARG A 54 -10.12 -12.72 9.02
C ARG A 54 -11.52 -13.28 9.30
N ILE A 55 -12.54 -12.80 8.60
CA ILE A 55 -13.91 -13.33 8.73
C ILE A 55 -13.97 -14.78 8.20
N VAL A 56 -13.34 -15.05 7.06
CA VAL A 56 -13.29 -16.42 6.51
C VAL A 56 -12.52 -17.34 7.46
N ASN A 57 -11.33 -16.93 7.93
CA ASN A 57 -10.54 -17.69 8.89
C ASN A 57 -11.35 -18.03 10.15
N ALA A 58 -12.02 -17.04 10.75
CA ALA A 58 -12.85 -17.25 11.94
C ALA A 58 -14.00 -18.23 11.68
N SER A 59 -14.65 -18.12 10.51
CA SER A 59 -15.74 -19.02 10.13
C SER A 59 -15.25 -20.47 9.98
N VAL A 60 -14.07 -20.64 9.37
CA VAL A 60 -13.42 -21.95 9.22
C VAL A 60 -13.05 -22.55 10.58
N SER A 61 -12.44 -21.77 11.47
CA SER A 61 -12.07 -22.24 12.82
C SER A 61 -13.28 -22.72 13.61
N VAL A 62 -14.41 -22.00 13.57
CA VAL A 62 -15.66 -22.40 14.24
C VAL A 62 -16.20 -23.73 13.71
N ILE A 63 -16.15 -23.96 12.40
CA ILE A 63 -16.61 -25.22 11.79
C ILE A 63 -15.70 -26.38 12.21
N LYS A 64 -14.37 -26.18 12.18
CA LYS A 64 -13.40 -27.18 12.63
C LYS A 64 -13.60 -27.56 14.10
N GLU A 65 -13.75 -26.57 14.99
CA GLU A 65 -13.96 -26.81 16.42
C GLU A 65 -15.30 -27.50 16.70
N SER A 66 -16.36 -27.15 15.97
CA SER A 66 -17.68 -27.76 16.13
C SER A 66 -17.70 -29.24 15.72
N GLN A 67 -16.91 -29.63 14.72
CA GLN A 67 -16.79 -31.03 14.31
C GLN A 67 -15.98 -31.86 15.32
N VAL A 68 -14.95 -31.27 15.93
CA VAL A 68 -14.11 -31.93 16.94
C VAL A 68 -14.87 -32.19 18.26
N GLN A 69 -15.80 -31.31 18.64
CA GLN A 69 -16.53 -31.42 19.92
C GLN A 69 -17.65 -32.49 19.94
N ILE A 70 -18.04 -33.05 18.80
CA ILE A 70 -19.19 -33.98 18.69
C ILE A 70 -18.83 -35.43 19.10
N GLU A 71 -17.55 -35.80 19.36
CA GLU A 71 -17.19 -37.20 19.67
C GLU A 71 -16.06 -37.42 20.71
N PRO A 72 -16.29 -38.26 21.74
CA PRO A 72 -15.22 -38.89 22.53
C PRO A 72 -14.87 -40.35 22.12
N ALA A 73 -15.49 -40.97 21.10
CA ALA A 73 -15.36 -42.43 20.87
C ALA A 73 -15.42 -42.94 19.38
N GLY A 74 -15.04 -42.14 18.38
CA GLY A 74 -15.17 -42.50 16.94
C GLY A 74 -14.07 -41.93 16.02
N ILE A 75 -12.80 -42.21 16.35
CA ILE A 75 -11.56 -41.46 16.05
C ILE A 75 -11.20 -41.20 14.55
N GLY A 76 -12.00 -41.60 13.55
CA GLY A 76 -11.61 -41.56 12.13
C GLY A 76 -12.27 -40.52 11.22
N VAL A 77 -13.54 -40.16 11.44
CA VAL A 77 -14.34 -39.41 10.44
C VAL A 77 -14.32 -37.90 10.67
N SER A 78 -14.37 -37.44 11.93
CA SER A 78 -14.34 -36.01 12.27
C SER A 78 -12.97 -35.35 12.00
N LEU A 79 -11.87 -36.07 12.27
CA LEU A 79 -10.51 -35.62 11.95
C LEU A 79 -10.30 -35.34 10.45
N ALA A 80 -10.90 -36.17 9.58
CA ALA A 80 -10.81 -35.98 8.13
C ALA A 80 -11.60 -34.74 7.66
N ALA A 81 -12.72 -34.40 8.29
CA ALA A 81 -13.53 -33.24 7.92
C ALA A 81 -12.85 -31.90 8.30
N GLY A 82 -12.17 -31.84 9.45
CA GLY A 82 -11.36 -30.68 9.85
C GLY A 82 -10.17 -30.45 8.91
N GLN A 83 -9.49 -31.53 8.51
CA GLN A 83 -8.33 -31.49 7.61
C GLN A 83 -8.66 -31.00 6.20
N ILE A 84 -9.91 -31.19 5.73
CA ILE A 84 -10.36 -30.66 4.42
C ILE A 84 -10.36 -29.13 4.42
N LEU A 85 -10.56 -28.49 5.57
CA LEU A 85 -10.59 -27.04 5.71
C LEU A 85 -9.21 -26.43 6.03
N ASP A 86 -8.20 -27.23 6.34
CA ASP A 86 -6.83 -26.76 6.63
C ASP A 86 -6.22 -25.90 5.51
N PRO A 87 -6.31 -26.28 4.22
CA PRO A 87 -5.75 -25.44 3.15
C PRO A 87 -6.38 -24.05 3.08
N LEU A 88 -7.68 -23.93 3.37
CA LEU A 88 -8.37 -22.65 3.34
C LEU A 88 -7.94 -21.75 4.50
N ASP A 89 -7.88 -22.33 5.70
CA ASP A 89 -7.40 -21.66 6.92
C ASP A 89 -5.98 -21.11 6.72
N ASP A 90 -5.05 -21.97 6.31
CA ASP A 90 -3.64 -21.62 6.04
C ASP A 90 -3.52 -20.50 4.99
N MET A 91 -4.31 -20.56 3.91
CA MET A 91 -4.31 -19.52 2.89
C MET A 91 -4.82 -18.18 3.43
N THR A 92 -5.89 -18.20 4.22
CA THR A 92 -6.46 -16.98 4.81
C THR A 92 -5.56 -16.36 5.86
N GLU A 93 -4.89 -17.17 6.68
CA GLU A 93 -3.92 -16.70 7.66
C GLU A 93 -2.75 -16.00 6.98
N ARG A 94 -2.06 -16.70 6.05
CA ARG A 94 -0.92 -16.15 5.31
C ARG A 94 -1.28 -14.91 4.49
N ALA A 95 -2.43 -14.92 3.83
CA ALA A 95 -2.91 -13.75 3.10
C ALA A 95 -3.14 -12.57 4.06
N SER A 96 -3.75 -12.81 5.22
CA SER A 96 -3.98 -11.77 6.22
C SER A 96 -2.67 -11.18 6.76
N ASP A 97 -1.64 -12.00 6.96
CA ASP A 97 -0.32 -11.55 7.43
C ASP A 97 0.40 -10.66 6.40
N ILE A 98 0.33 -11.03 5.13
CA ILE A 98 0.86 -10.21 4.03
C ILE A 98 0.10 -8.88 3.95
N LEU A 99 -1.23 -8.91 4.09
CA LEU A 99 -2.07 -7.73 4.00
C LEU A 99 -1.82 -6.76 5.16
N ILE A 100 -1.75 -7.22 6.41
CA ILE A 100 -1.47 -6.34 7.56
C ILE A 100 -0.07 -5.72 7.46
N THR A 101 0.93 -6.50 7.03
CA THR A 101 2.28 -6.00 6.79
C THR A 101 2.28 -4.93 5.70
N SER A 102 1.51 -5.14 4.63
CA SER A 102 1.36 -4.18 3.54
C SER A 102 0.66 -2.90 3.99
N ILE A 103 -0.40 -3.00 4.79
CA ILE A 103 -1.12 -1.85 5.37
C ILE A 103 -0.17 -1.00 6.22
N VAL A 104 0.60 -1.63 7.10
CA VAL A 104 1.57 -0.93 7.95
C VAL A 104 2.63 -0.23 7.09
N SER A 105 3.19 -0.93 6.10
CA SER A 105 4.19 -0.36 5.18
C SER A 105 3.64 0.84 4.40
N LEU A 106 2.44 0.73 3.84
CA LEU A 106 1.77 1.83 3.14
C LEU A 106 1.45 2.99 4.09
N GLY A 107 1.05 2.71 5.32
CA GLY A 107 0.80 3.72 6.35
C GLY A 107 2.06 4.52 6.70
N ILE A 108 3.20 3.85 6.89
CA ILE A 108 4.49 4.52 7.12
C ILE A 108 4.86 5.41 5.93
N GLN A 109 4.68 4.92 4.70
CA GLN A 109 4.94 5.71 3.50
C GLN A 109 4.00 6.92 3.41
N LYS A 110 2.71 6.77 3.73
CA LYS A 110 1.76 7.89 3.75
C LYS A 110 2.15 8.96 4.75
N ILE A 111 2.48 8.57 5.98
CA ILE A 111 2.94 9.51 7.02
C ILE A 111 4.23 10.20 6.57
N ALA A 112 5.20 9.44 6.03
CA ALA A 112 6.44 10.01 5.50
C ALA A 112 6.17 11.02 4.37
N PHE A 113 5.20 10.75 3.50
CA PHE A 113 4.77 11.67 2.45
C PHE A 113 4.17 12.96 3.02
N GLU A 114 3.23 12.86 3.96
CA GLU A 114 2.62 14.02 4.62
C GLU A 114 3.67 14.88 5.34
N LEU A 115 4.61 14.26 6.03
CA LEU A 115 5.75 14.96 6.65
C LEU A 115 6.62 15.66 5.59
N CYS A 116 6.88 15.02 4.45
CA CYS A 116 7.62 15.68 3.36
C CYS A 116 6.84 16.87 2.80
N VAL A 117 5.53 16.78 2.61
CA VAL A 117 4.68 17.90 2.15
C VAL A 117 4.75 19.05 3.14
N ALA A 118 4.60 18.78 4.43
CA ALA A 118 4.60 19.80 5.48
C ALA A 118 5.97 20.48 5.67
N PHE A 119 7.04 19.68 5.75
CA PHE A 119 8.35 20.16 6.22
C PHE A 119 9.38 20.42 5.11
N ALA A 120 9.28 19.79 3.94
CA ALA A 120 10.28 20.00 2.89
C ALA A 120 10.32 21.44 2.36
N PRO A 121 9.17 22.12 2.07
CA PRO A 121 9.18 23.51 1.61
C PRO A 121 9.93 24.46 2.57
N PRO A 122 9.60 24.54 3.88
CA PRO A 122 10.30 25.45 4.78
C PRO A 122 11.77 25.07 5.01
N LEU A 123 12.12 23.77 5.04
CA LEU A 123 13.53 23.33 5.16
C LEU A 123 14.36 23.76 3.94
N ILE A 124 13.81 23.62 2.72
CA ILE A 124 14.45 24.10 1.50
C ILE A 124 14.56 25.63 1.51
N GLY A 125 13.51 26.34 1.93
CA GLY A 125 13.52 27.79 2.08
C GLY A 125 14.65 28.26 3.01
N PHE A 126 14.79 27.64 4.19
CA PHE A 126 15.86 27.95 5.14
C PHE A 126 17.25 27.66 4.57
N ALA A 127 17.42 26.53 3.86
CA ALA A 127 18.68 26.21 3.20
C ALA A 127 19.04 27.23 2.10
N ILE A 128 18.06 27.78 1.36
CA ILE A 128 18.29 28.85 0.39
C ILE A 128 18.71 30.16 1.09
N LEU A 129 18.15 30.49 2.26
CA LEU A 129 18.60 31.65 3.05
C LEU A 129 20.05 31.50 3.53
N ILE A 130 20.45 30.31 3.98
CA ILE A 130 21.86 30.02 4.31
C ILE A 130 22.74 30.23 3.07
N LEU A 131 22.31 29.72 1.91
CA LEU A 131 23.04 29.87 0.65
C LEU A 131 23.24 31.35 0.26
N LEU A 132 22.21 32.17 0.47
CA LEU A 132 22.28 33.62 0.27
C LEU A 132 23.24 34.28 1.25
N GLY A 133 23.12 34.01 2.55
CA GLY A 133 24.00 34.60 3.58
C GLY A 133 25.47 34.28 3.35
N VAL A 134 25.78 33.03 3.02
CA VAL A 134 27.15 32.58 2.73
C VAL A 134 27.71 33.21 1.44
N SER A 135 26.85 33.59 0.48
CA SER A 135 27.27 34.23 -0.78
C SER A 135 27.80 35.66 -0.60
N PHE A 136 27.49 36.33 0.51
CA PHE A 136 28.03 37.66 0.85
C PHE A 136 29.37 37.60 1.60
N ILE A 137 29.76 36.43 2.12
CA ILE A 137 30.99 36.23 2.90
C ILE A 137 32.09 35.68 2.00
N LYS A 138 33.25 36.34 1.98
CA LYS A 138 34.44 35.88 1.25
C LYS A 138 35.31 35.01 2.16
N GLY A 139 35.66 33.79 1.73
CA GLY A 139 36.63 32.92 2.43
C GLY A 139 36.54 31.46 2.00
N ASP A 140 37.62 30.69 2.11
CA ASP A 140 37.65 29.31 1.59
C ASP A 140 36.66 28.36 2.29
N LYS A 141 36.35 28.61 3.57
CA LYS A 141 35.35 27.86 4.33
C LYS A 141 33.93 28.03 3.77
N THR A 142 33.62 29.16 3.12
CA THR A 142 32.28 29.42 2.56
C THR A 142 31.99 28.54 1.34
N LYS A 143 33.03 28.13 0.60
CA LYS A 143 32.91 27.19 -0.51
C LYS A 143 32.40 25.81 -0.04
N SER A 144 32.92 25.31 1.08
CA SER A 144 32.49 24.03 1.64
C SER A 144 31.03 24.07 2.11
N ILE A 145 30.65 25.11 2.87
CA ILE A 145 29.27 25.30 3.35
C ILE A 145 28.30 25.41 2.18
N ARG A 146 28.67 26.14 1.11
CA ARG A 146 27.86 26.27 -0.10
C ARG A 146 27.60 24.91 -0.76
N VAL A 147 28.63 24.08 -0.94
CA VAL A 147 28.48 22.74 -1.51
C VAL A 147 27.61 21.85 -0.63
N MET A 148 27.83 21.88 0.69
CA MET A 148 27.03 21.10 1.64
C MET A 148 25.55 21.51 1.63
N THR A 149 25.28 22.81 1.59
CA THR A 149 23.91 23.37 1.52
C THR A 149 23.22 22.97 0.22
N LEU A 150 23.90 23.03 -0.92
CA LEU A 150 23.35 22.57 -2.21
C LEU A 150 23.04 21.07 -2.19
N LYS A 151 23.93 20.24 -1.63
CA LYS A 151 23.67 18.81 -1.46
C LYS A 151 22.42 18.57 -0.59
N LEU A 152 22.28 19.31 0.51
CA LEU A 152 21.11 19.21 1.39
C LEU A 152 19.81 19.57 0.65
N ILE A 153 19.79 20.66 -0.12
CA ILE A 153 18.63 21.05 -0.94
C ILE A 153 18.26 19.94 -1.93
N ILE A 154 19.25 19.36 -2.61
CA ILE A 154 19.02 18.26 -3.57
C ILE A 154 18.46 17.03 -2.85
N ILE A 155 19.00 16.65 -1.69
CA ILE A 155 18.52 15.51 -0.90
C ILE A 155 17.07 15.74 -0.45
N LEU A 156 16.76 16.93 0.08
CA LEU A 156 15.39 17.28 0.51
C LEU A 156 14.40 17.25 -0.66
N ALA A 157 14.79 17.82 -1.81
CA ALA A 157 13.97 17.79 -3.01
C ALA A 157 13.76 16.36 -3.55
N ALA A 158 14.81 15.55 -3.55
CA ALA A 158 14.73 14.15 -3.96
C ALA A 158 13.84 13.34 -3.01
N ALA A 159 14.00 13.50 -1.70
CA ALA A 159 13.15 12.86 -0.69
C ALA A 159 11.68 13.25 -0.88
N ARG A 160 11.41 14.53 -1.15
CA ARG A 160 10.07 15.07 -1.38
C ARG A 160 9.37 14.49 -2.60
N LEU A 161 10.12 14.17 -3.65
CA LEU A 161 9.59 13.63 -4.91
C LEU A 161 9.56 12.10 -4.94
N CYS A 162 10.32 11.43 -4.06
CA CYS A 162 10.43 9.98 -4.03
C CYS A 162 9.06 9.27 -3.91
N LEU A 163 8.26 9.65 -2.90
CA LEU A 163 6.98 9.01 -2.63
C LEU A 163 5.90 9.34 -3.67
N PRO A 164 5.75 10.60 -4.14
CA PRO A 164 4.87 10.90 -5.26
C PRO A 164 5.22 10.11 -6.52
N VAL A 165 6.49 10.04 -6.89
CA VAL A 165 6.92 9.29 -8.08
C VAL A 165 6.65 7.79 -7.89
N SER A 166 6.97 7.23 -6.73
CA SER A 166 6.69 5.83 -6.40
C SER A 166 5.20 5.51 -6.54
N SER A 167 4.33 6.35 -5.97
CA SER A 167 2.87 6.16 -6.06
C SER A 167 2.37 6.15 -7.51
N MET A 168 2.92 7.01 -8.37
CA MET A 168 2.52 7.08 -9.78
C MET A 168 2.93 5.83 -10.56
N VAL A 169 4.16 5.35 -10.33
CA VAL A 169 4.67 4.11 -10.94
C VAL A 169 3.80 2.93 -10.50
N ASN A 170 3.51 2.83 -9.20
CA ASN A 170 2.66 1.76 -8.69
C ASN A 170 1.22 1.84 -9.21
N ALA A 171 0.63 3.03 -9.28
CA ALA A 171 -0.69 3.23 -9.87
C ALA A 171 -0.72 2.80 -11.35
N TYR A 172 0.35 3.08 -12.10
CA TYR A 172 0.49 2.63 -13.47
C TYR A 172 0.58 1.10 -13.59
N LEU A 173 1.41 0.46 -12.75
CA LEU A 173 1.53 -1.00 -12.69
C LEU A 173 0.21 -1.66 -12.29
N GLN A 174 -0.49 -1.10 -11.30
CA GLN A 174 -1.80 -1.58 -10.87
C GLN A 174 -2.80 -1.55 -12.02
N LYS A 175 -2.88 -0.44 -12.75
CA LYS A 175 -3.84 -0.29 -13.86
C LYS A 175 -3.48 -1.18 -15.05
N SER A 176 -2.21 -1.21 -15.43
CA SER A 176 -1.78 -1.78 -16.72
C SER A 176 -1.43 -3.26 -16.65
N TYR A 177 -0.97 -3.74 -15.49
CA TYR A 177 -0.47 -5.10 -15.33
C TYR A 177 -1.34 -5.92 -14.36
N PHE A 178 -1.54 -5.44 -13.12
CA PHE A 178 -2.20 -6.25 -12.09
C PHE A 178 -3.72 -6.35 -12.25
N SER A 179 -4.42 -5.23 -12.53
CA SER A 179 -5.90 -5.24 -12.60
C SER A 179 -6.45 -6.17 -13.68
N PRO A 180 -5.89 -6.23 -14.91
CA PRO A 180 -6.32 -7.21 -15.91
C PRO A 180 -6.19 -8.66 -15.44
N GLN A 181 -5.08 -9.00 -14.76
CA GLN A 181 -4.83 -10.36 -14.24
C GLN A 181 -5.79 -10.71 -13.11
N ILE A 182 -6.01 -9.78 -12.18
CA ILE A 182 -6.96 -9.93 -11.09
C ILE A 182 -8.38 -10.15 -11.63
N ASN A 183 -8.80 -9.36 -12.62
CA ASN A 183 -10.13 -9.49 -13.19
C ASN A 183 -10.27 -10.82 -13.95
N LYS A 184 -9.27 -11.23 -14.73
CA LYS A 184 -9.28 -12.54 -15.40
C LYS A 184 -9.44 -13.69 -14.40
N ALA A 185 -8.68 -13.68 -13.31
CA ALA A 185 -8.79 -14.71 -12.27
C ALA A 185 -10.18 -14.69 -11.59
N LYS A 186 -10.76 -13.51 -11.35
CA LYS A 186 -12.13 -13.38 -10.83
C LYS A 186 -13.17 -13.94 -11.80
N ASP A 187 -13.00 -13.69 -13.09
CA ASP A 187 -13.91 -14.19 -14.13
C ASP A 187 -13.84 -15.72 -14.21
N GLU A 188 -12.63 -16.31 -14.17
CA GLU A 188 -12.42 -17.77 -14.15
C GLU A 188 -13.06 -18.43 -12.92
N LEU A 189 -12.93 -17.83 -11.74
CA LEU A 189 -13.59 -18.30 -10.51
C LEU A 189 -15.12 -18.23 -10.62
N THR A 190 -15.64 -17.16 -11.20
CA THR A 190 -17.09 -16.97 -11.39
C THR A 190 -17.65 -17.97 -12.39
N MET A 191 -16.93 -18.26 -13.48
CA MET A 191 -17.33 -19.24 -14.50
C MET A 191 -17.24 -20.69 -14.01
N SER A 192 -16.29 -20.99 -13.13
CA SER A 192 -16.13 -22.34 -12.55
C SER A 192 -17.16 -22.64 -11.46
N SER A 193 -17.77 -21.62 -10.86
CA SER A 193 -18.74 -21.78 -9.77
C SER A 193 -20.04 -22.49 -10.20
N PRO A 194 -20.70 -22.12 -11.34
CA PRO A 194 -21.85 -22.86 -11.89
C PRO A 194 -21.54 -24.30 -12.29
N GLU A 195 -20.32 -24.58 -12.76
CA GLU A 195 -19.89 -25.94 -13.11
C GLU A 195 -19.70 -26.81 -11.87
N LEU A 196 -19.15 -26.25 -10.79
CA LEU A 196 -19.08 -26.89 -9.47
C LEU A 196 -20.46 -27.15 -8.87
N GLU A 197 -21.41 -26.21 -9.01
CA GLU A 197 -22.81 -26.41 -8.61
C GLU A 197 -23.48 -27.52 -9.42
N ARG A 198 -23.27 -27.56 -10.75
CA ARG A 198 -23.76 -28.64 -11.61
C ARG A 198 -23.14 -30.00 -11.30
N LEU A 199 -21.86 -30.05 -10.96
CA LEU A 199 -21.19 -31.29 -10.53
C LEU A 199 -21.73 -31.79 -9.19
N LYS A 200 -22.04 -30.88 -8.25
CA LYS A 200 -22.68 -31.20 -6.97
C LYS A 200 -24.13 -31.68 -7.14
N GLU A 201 -24.85 -31.17 -8.13
CA GLU A 201 -26.21 -31.64 -8.49
C GLU A 201 -26.20 -33.00 -9.21
N MET A 202 -25.14 -33.33 -9.97
CA MET A 202 -25.02 -34.64 -10.65
C MET A 202 -24.49 -35.75 -9.74
N SER A 203 -23.91 -35.45 -8.59
CA SER A 203 -23.31 -36.43 -7.68
C SER A 203 -24.21 -36.81 -6.50
N PHE A 204 -25.42 -37.33 -6.76
CA PHE A 204 -26.15 -38.20 -5.83
C PHE A 204 -27.12 -39.14 -6.59
N PRO A 205 -26.70 -40.31 -7.10
CA PRO A 205 -27.62 -41.44 -7.11
C PRO A 205 -27.77 -41.89 -5.65
N GLU A 206 -28.98 -41.75 -5.10
CA GLU A 206 -29.37 -42.55 -3.93
C GLU A 206 -29.08 -44.01 -4.29
N THR A 207 -28.03 -44.59 -3.70
CA THR A 207 -27.88 -46.03 -3.66
C THR A 207 -28.98 -46.56 -2.76
N ASP A 208 -30.15 -46.77 -3.37
CA ASP A 208 -31.28 -47.47 -2.77
C ASP A 208 -30.74 -48.82 -2.30
N GLY A 209 -30.79 -49.00 -0.97
CA GLY A 209 -30.11 -50.10 -0.30
C GLY A 209 -30.51 -51.45 -0.88
N VAL A 210 -29.54 -52.35 -0.98
CA VAL A 210 -29.66 -53.78 -1.33
C VAL A 210 -30.49 -54.58 -0.30
N LEU A 211 -31.33 -53.92 0.49
CA LEU A 211 -32.18 -54.50 1.54
C LEU A 211 -33.65 -54.68 1.11
N LYS A 212 -34.04 -54.33 -0.13
CA LYS A 212 -35.40 -54.57 -0.65
C LYS A 212 -35.57 -55.86 -1.47
N THR A 213 -34.50 -56.61 -1.74
CA THR A 213 -34.54 -57.87 -2.50
C THR A 213 -34.55 -59.14 -1.63
N MET A 214 -34.64 -59.00 -0.30
CA MET A 214 -34.95 -60.12 0.59
C MET A 214 -36.32 -59.92 1.25
N LYS A 215 -37.37 -60.17 0.47
CA LYS A 215 -38.68 -60.59 0.97
C LYS A 215 -39.30 -61.58 -0.01
#